data_AF-A0A1J5S0F9-F1
#
_entry.id   AF-A0A1J5S0F9-F1
#
_cell.length_a   1.000
_cell.length_b   1.000
_cell.length_c   1.000
_cell.angle_alpha   90.00
_cell.angle_beta   90.00
_cell.angle_gamma   90.00
#
_symmetry.space_group_name_H-M   'P 1'
#
loop_
_entity.id
_entity.type
_entity.pdbx_description
1 polymer ?
#
loop_
_entity_poly.entity_id
_entity_poly.type
_entity_poly.pdbx_seq_one_letter_code
_entity_poly.pdbx_strand_id
1 'polypeptide(L)'
;MTALSDRTAGFGLAAALAALADLALVLLKQTHPAVLAWLARSFGHHWIGHGVLIVGLYAGAGLSLTRAGLGRRVSPTLLFRLLLTAMAVSGGGIALFFALFD
;
A
#
# COMPACT_ATOMS: atom_id res chain seq x y z
N MET A 1 28.02 -6.11 -3.28
CA MET A 1 26.65 -5.61 -3.45
C MET A 1 26.58 -4.25 -2.76
N THR A 2 26.12 -3.21 -3.45
CA THR A 2 25.97 -1.86 -2.87
C THR A 2 24.78 -1.87 -1.91
N ALA A 3 24.96 -1.33 -0.70
CA ALA A 3 23.87 -1.19 0.27
C ALA A 3 22.83 -0.19 -0.26
N LEU A 4 21.56 -0.38 0.11
CA LEU A 4 20.51 0.58 -0.20
C LEU A 4 20.65 1.82 0.66
N SER A 5 20.20 2.97 0.15
CA SER A 5 19.97 4.13 1.01
C SER A 5 18.78 3.86 1.94
N ASP A 6 18.78 4.45 3.14
CA ASP A 6 17.65 4.34 4.08
C ASP A 6 16.35 4.87 3.48
N ARG A 7 16.44 5.86 2.58
CA ARG A 7 15.28 6.39 1.86
C ARG A 7 14.72 5.36 0.88
N THR A 8 15.58 4.70 0.12
CA THR A 8 15.18 3.64 -0.82
C THR A 8 14.56 2.45 -0.08
N ALA A 9 15.21 1.97 0.98
CA ALA A 9 14.68 0.86 1.77
C ALA A 9 13.34 1.23 2.44
N GLY A 10 13.26 2.41 3.06
CA GLY A 10 12.06 2.86 3.76
C GLY A 10 10.85 3.04 2.84
N PHE A 11 11.00 3.81 1.76
CA PHE A 11 9.91 4.04 0.82
C PHE A 11 9.58 2.81 -0.04
N GLY A 12 10.56 1.95 -0.33
CA GLY A 12 10.27 0.68 -1.01
C GLY A 12 9.42 -0.26 -0.14
N LEU A 13 9.74 -0.39 1.16
CA LEU A 13 8.90 -1.16 2.08
C LEU A 13 7.52 -0.52 2.27
N ALA A 14 7.46 0.82 2.34
CA ALA A 14 6.19 1.53 2.43
C ALA A 14 5.33 1.34 1.18
N ALA A 15 5.92 1.25 -0.02
CA ALA A 15 5.18 0.97 -1.25
C ALA A 15 4.57 -0.45 -1.22
N ALA A 16 5.34 -1.46 -0.77
CA ALA A 16 4.80 -2.82 -0.61
C ALA A 16 3.63 -2.85 0.40
N LEU A 17 3.76 -2.14 1.52
CA LEU A 17 2.69 -2.01 2.51
C LEU A 17 1.46 -1.29 1.94
N ALA A 18 1.67 -0.18 1.23
CA ALA A 18 0.61 0.61 0.63
C ALA A 18 -0.17 -0.18 -0.43
N ALA A 19 0.51 -1.01 -1.24
CA ALA A 19 -0.15 -1.91 -2.18
C ALA A 19 -1.07 -2.91 -1.46
N LEU A 20 -0.58 -3.59 -0.43
CA LEU A 20 -1.42 -4.54 0.31
C LEU A 20 -2.59 -3.85 1.04
N ALA A 21 -2.37 -2.65 1.57
CA ALA A 21 -3.41 -1.82 2.17
C ALA A 21 -4.46 -1.35 1.14
N ASP A 22 -4.03 -1.08 -0.10
CA ASP A 22 -4.91 -0.72 -1.21
C ASP A 22 -5.91 -1.85 -1.50
N LEU A 23 -5.41 -3.08 -1.69
CA LEU A 23 -6.26 -4.28 -1.80
C LEU A 23 -7.22 -4.39 -0.62
N ALA A 24 -6.71 -4.34 0.62
CA ALA A 24 -7.55 -4.47 1.81
C ALA A 24 -8.65 -3.41 1.87
N LEU A 25 -8.34 -2.15 1.53
CA LEU A 25 -9.30 -1.06 1.55
C LEU A 25 -10.33 -1.17 0.42
N VAL A 26 -9.94 -1.65 -0.76
CA VAL A 26 -10.88 -1.98 -1.84
C VAL A 26 -11.87 -3.05 -1.37
N LEU A 27 -11.38 -4.19 -0.86
CA LEU A 27 -12.24 -5.26 -0.38
C LEU A 27 -13.18 -4.76 0.72
N LEU A 28 -12.65 -4.03 1.69
CA LEU A 28 -13.42 -3.51 2.82
C LEU A 28 -14.53 -2.56 2.36
N LYS A 29 -14.20 -1.56 1.54
CA LYS A 29 -15.20 -0.55 1.13
C LYS A 29 -16.28 -1.15 0.21
N GLN A 30 -15.96 -2.15 -0.61
CA GLN A 30 -16.93 -2.80 -1.49
C GLN A 30 -17.84 -3.77 -0.73
N THR A 31 -17.32 -4.45 0.29
CA THR A 31 -18.11 -5.40 1.09
C THR A 31 -18.87 -4.74 2.26
N HIS A 32 -18.50 -3.52 2.66
CA HIS A 32 -19.10 -2.82 3.79
C HIS A 32 -19.60 -1.43 3.38
N PRO A 33 -20.92 -1.28 3.09
CA PRO A 33 -21.51 0.00 2.66
C PRO A 33 -21.26 1.16 3.62
N ALA A 34 -21.15 0.89 4.92
CA ALA A 34 -20.84 1.91 5.93
C ALA A 34 -19.46 2.55 5.71
N VAL A 35 -18.45 1.76 5.32
CA VAL A 35 -17.09 2.25 5.05
C VAL A 35 -17.09 3.08 3.76
N LEU A 36 -17.77 2.60 2.71
CA LEU A 36 -17.96 3.34 1.47
C LEU A 36 -18.61 4.72 1.71
N ALA A 37 -19.71 4.74 2.48
CA ALA A 37 -20.45 5.95 2.81
C ALA A 37 -19.61 6.91 3.67
N TRP A 38 -18.86 6.40 4.63
CA TRP A 38 -17.95 7.20 5.45
C TRP A 38 -16.87 7.88 4.59
N LEU A 39 -16.25 7.14 3.66
CA LEU A 39 -15.25 7.69 2.73
C LEU A 39 -15.86 8.77 1.83
N ALA A 40 -17.02 8.51 1.24
CA ALA A 40 -17.71 9.46 0.39
C ALA A 40 -18.10 10.74 1.16
N ARG A 41 -18.64 10.59 2.36
CA ARG A 41 -19.05 11.73 3.21
C ARG A 41 -17.87 12.56 3.69
N SER A 42 -16.76 11.92 4.08
CA SER A 42 -15.63 12.61 4.70
C SER A 42 -14.75 13.33 3.67
N PHE A 43 -14.67 12.80 2.44
CA PHE A 43 -13.77 13.29 1.40
C PHE A 43 -14.49 13.76 0.13
N GLY A 44 -15.82 13.89 0.16
CA GLY A 44 -16.67 14.23 -0.99
C GLY A 44 -16.86 13.10 -2.00
N HIS A 45 -15.89 12.21 -2.13
CA HIS A 45 -15.97 11.03 -2.99
C HIS A 45 -15.14 9.87 -2.43
N HIS A 46 -15.66 8.64 -2.48
CA HIS A 46 -14.99 7.50 -1.83
C HIS A 46 -13.61 7.18 -2.42
N TRP A 47 -13.37 7.50 -3.69
CA TRP A 47 -12.06 7.28 -4.33
C TRP A 47 -11.04 8.32 -3.87
N ILE A 48 -11.48 9.55 -3.57
CA ILE A 48 -10.60 10.58 -3.00
C ILE A 48 -10.18 10.16 -1.60
N GLY A 49 -11.13 9.78 -0.74
CA GLY A 49 -10.82 9.30 0.62
C GLY A 49 -9.91 8.07 0.62
N HIS A 50 -10.18 7.13 -0.28
CA HIS A 50 -9.32 5.97 -0.51
C HIS A 50 -7.88 6.40 -0.85
N GLY A 51 -7.71 7.24 -1.88
CA GLY A 51 -6.40 7.72 -2.30
C GLY A 51 -5.66 8.47 -1.19
N VAL A 52 -6.36 9.34 -0.44
CA VAL A 52 -5.78 10.07 0.69
C VAL A 52 -5.25 9.12 1.76
N LEU A 53 -6.00 8.08 2.13
CA LEU A 53 -5.55 7.10 3.12
C LEU A 53 -4.33 6.32 2.67
N ILE A 54 -4.30 5.86 1.41
CA ILE A 54 -3.17 5.10 0.86
C ILE A 54 -1.92 5.97 0.72
N VAL A 55 -2.06 7.20 0.21
CA VAL A 55 -0.95 8.16 0.10
C VAL A 55 -0.44 8.56 1.49
N GLY A 56 -1.34 8.80 2.44
CA GLY A 56 -0.98 9.12 3.82
C GLY A 56 -0.21 7.98 4.49
N LEU A 57 -0.67 6.74 4.32
CA LEU A 57 0.02 5.55 4.80
C LEU A 57 1.40 5.42 4.15
N TYR A 58 1.51 5.55 2.83
CA TYR A 58 2.77 5.48 2.10
C TYR A 58 3.78 6.52 2.59
N ALA A 59 3.36 7.79 2.68
CA ALA A 59 4.22 8.88 3.14
C ALA A 59 4.63 8.69 4.61
N GLY A 60 3.67 8.39 5.49
CA GLY A 60 3.92 8.19 6.92
C GLY A 60 4.83 7.01 7.20
N ALA A 61 4.53 5.85 6.61
CA ALA A 61 5.35 4.65 6.73
C ALA A 61 6.73 4.86 6.10
N GLY A 62 6.81 5.46 4.91
CA GLY A 62 8.08 5.73 4.22
C GLY A 62 9.02 6.59 5.07
N LEU A 63 8.52 7.70 5.60
CA LEU A 63 9.28 8.57 6.49
C LEU A 63 9.71 7.85 7.79
N SER A 64 8.80 7.08 8.39
CA SER A 64 9.08 6.36 9.64
C SER A 64 10.13 5.26 9.44
N LEU A 65 10.02 4.48 8.36
CA LEU A 65 10.95 3.41 8.01
C LEU A 65 12.31 3.93 7.55
N THR A 66 12.35 5.10 6.89
CA THR A 66 13.62 5.77 6.60
C THR A 66 14.33 6.20 7.88
N ARG A 67 13.61 6.76 8.87
CA ARG A 67 14.19 7.13 10.17
C ARG A 67 14.69 5.93 10.97
N ALA A 68 14.15 4.73 10.73
CA ALA A 68 14.60 3.49 11.35
C ALA A 68 15.96 2.97 10.82
N GLY A 69 16.56 3.59 9.79
CA GLY A 69 17.92 3.26 9.35
C GLY A 69 18.05 1.86 8.73
N LEU A 70 17.08 1.46 7.91
CA LEU A 70 16.97 0.09 7.39
C LEU A 70 17.82 -0.20 6.14
N GLY A 71 18.51 0.79 5.55
CA GLY A 71 19.20 0.70 4.27
C GLY A 71 20.29 -0.38 4.21
N ARG A 72 20.97 -0.63 5.34
CA ARG A 72 21.94 -1.73 5.46
C ARG A 72 21.34 -3.06 5.91
N ARG A 73 20.10 -3.05 6.41
CA ARG A 73 19.42 -4.23 6.96
C ARG A 73 18.57 -4.95 5.92
N VAL A 74 18.15 -4.24 4.87
CA VAL A 74 17.32 -4.77 3.79
C VAL A 74 18.20 -5.01 2.57
N SER A 75 18.22 -6.26 2.08
CA SER A 75 18.92 -6.55 0.83
C SER A 75 18.11 -6.03 -0.38
N PRO A 76 18.77 -5.56 -1.45
CA PRO A 76 18.10 -5.16 -2.69
C PRO A 76 17.18 -6.25 -3.25
N THR A 77 17.63 -7.50 -3.22
CA THR A 77 16.86 -8.65 -3.71
C THR A 77 15.62 -8.90 -2.87
N LEU A 78 15.70 -8.80 -1.55
CA LEU A 78 14.53 -8.95 -0.68
C LEU A 78 13.53 -7.83 -0.95
N LEU A 79 13.98 -6.59 -1.05
CA LEU A 79 13.10 -5.45 -1.33
C LEU A 79 12.39 -5.61 -2.67
N PHE A 80 13.12 -6.01 -3.71
CA PHE A 80 12.55 -6.28 -5.03
C PHE A 80 11.48 -7.38 -4.97
N ARG A 81 11.78 -8.51 -4.30
CA ARG A 81 10.81 -9.62 -4.14
C ARG A 81 9.56 -9.17 -3.38
N LEU A 82 9.72 -8.41 -2.30
CA LEU A 82 8.59 -7.88 -1.52
C LEU A 82 7.71 -6.96 -2.38
N LEU A 83 8.31 -6.05 -3.12
CA LEU A 83 7.58 -5.16 -4.04
C LEU A 83 6.82 -5.96 -5.10
N LEU A 84 7.51 -6.88 -5.79
CA LEU A 84 6.91 -7.69 -6.84
C LEU A 84 5.75 -8.53 -6.32
N THR A 85 5.94 -9.22 -5.19
CA THR A 85 4.90 -10.05 -4.57
C THR A 85 3.74 -9.21 -4.06
N ALA A 86 3.99 -8.08 -3.39
CA ALA A 86 2.92 -7.19 -2.93
C ALA A 86 2.09 -6.63 -4.08
N MET A 87 2.74 -6.21 -5.17
CA MET A 87 2.04 -5.70 -6.35
C MET A 87 1.22 -6.79 -7.05
N ALA A 88 1.79 -7.99 -7.20
CA ALA A 88 1.10 -9.13 -7.81
C ALA A 88 -0.11 -9.57 -6.98
N VAL A 89 0.04 -9.67 -5.65
CA VAL A 89 -1.05 -10.02 -4.74
C VAL A 89 -2.12 -8.93 -4.72
N SER A 90 -1.73 -7.65 -4.63
CA SER A 90 -2.69 -6.55 -4.61
C SER A 90 -3.45 -6.42 -5.92
N GLY A 91 -2.74 -6.28 -7.04
CA GLY A 91 -3.36 -6.11 -8.36
C GLY A 91 -4.16 -7.33 -8.76
N GLY A 92 -3.61 -8.54 -8.57
CA GLY A 92 -4.30 -9.79 -8.83
C GLY A 92 -5.51 -9.99 -7.93
N GLY A 93 -5.41 -9.67 -6.64
CA GLY A 93 -6.51 -9.76 -5.69
C GLY A 93 -7.65 -8.81 -6.00
N ILE A 94 -7.35 -7.55 -6.37
CA ILE A 94 -8.36 -6.57 -6.80
C ILE A 94 -9.03 -7.05 -8.09
N ALA A 95 -8.24 -7.44 -9.10
CA ALA A 95 -8.77 -7.93 -10.37
C ALA A 95 -9.66 -9.17 -10.17
N LEU A 96 -9.23 -10.12 -9.34
CA LEU A 96 -9.99 -11.32 -9.03
C LEU A 96 -11.28 -10.99 -8.28
N PHE A 97 -11.24 -10.06 -7.32
CA PHE A 97 -12.45 -9.63 -6.60
C PHE A 97 -13.50 -9.09 -7.58
N PHE A 98 -13.13 -8.14 -8.44
CA PHE A 98 -14.06 -7.61 -9.43
C PHE A 98 -14.51 -8.65 -10.44
N ALA A 99 -13.64 -9.59 -10.85
CA ALA A 99 -14.04 -10.64 -11.79
C ALA A 99 -15.04 -11.67 -11.22
N LEU A 100 -15.11 -11.80 -9.89
CA LEU A 100 -15.94 -12.81 -9.21
C LEU A 100 -17.19 -12.23 -8.54
N PHE A 101 -17.18 -10.94 -8.16
CA PHE A 101 -18.20 -10.36 -7.27
C PHE A 101 -18.91 -9.12 -7.83
N ASP A 102 -18.43 -8.55 -8.95
CA ASP A 102 -19.05 -7.43 -9.67
C ASP A 102 -19.49 -7.87 -11.08
#